data_AF-A0A9E5JEF1-F1
#
_entry.id   AF-A0A9E5JEF1-F1
#
_cell.length_a   1.000
_cell.length_b   1.000
_cell.length_c   1.000
_cell.angle_alpha   90.00
_cell.angle_beta   90.00
_cell.angle_gamma   90.00
#
_symmetry.space_group_name_H-M   'P 1'
#
loop_
_entity.id
_entity.type
_entity.pdbx_description
1 polymer ?
#
loop_
_entity_poly.entity_id
_entity_poly.type
_entity_poly.pdbx_seq_one_letter_code
_entity_poly.pdbx_strand_id
1 'polypeptide(L)'
;MTAAEAEAAEKLRIEMSNISGAQRAAVLMLLLGEQQASEIIKFLNPQEVQALGGAMVAVSDVSQEAVNEILDDFVATIKKQSSLGLGTTDYVEKVFKRALGDDKAASVLGRILPGQSTKGLEILQWMDARSIADMIKTEHPQVTAIILSVLDHQVAADVLNFLPEDTRPEIIQRV
;
A
#
# COMPACT_ATOMS: atom_id res chain seq x y z
N MET A 1 -26.04 24.79 21.04
CA MET A 1 -26.90 24.08 20.10
C MET A 1 -28.27 24.73 20.09
N THR A 2 -28.69 25.27 18.96
CA THR A 2 -30.04 25.84 18.80
C THR A 2 -31.06 24.72 18.59
N ALA A 3 -32.35 24.98 18.83
CA ALA A 3 -33.40 23.99 18.61
C ALA A 3 -33.46 23.51 17.13
N ALA A 4 -33.12 24.39 16.19
CA ALA A 4 -33.03 24.08 14.77
C ALA A 4 -31.88 23.13 14.43
N GLU A 5 -30.71 23.28 15.08
CA GLU A 5 -29.58 22.37 14.91
C GLU A 5 -29.88 20.96 15.43
N ALA A 6 -30.61 20.84 16.54
CA ALA A 6 -31.02 19.55 17.08
C ALA A 6 -32.01 18.81 16.16
N GLU A 7 -32.95 19.53 15.55
CA GLU A 7 -33.90 18.96 14.60
C GLU A 7 -33.22 18.50 13.30
N ALA A 8 -32.28 19.28 12.78
CA ALA A 8 -31.51 18.92 11.59
C ALA A 8 -30.64 17.68 11.82
N ALA A 9 -29.97 17.59 12.98
CA ALA A 9 -29.18 16.43 13.35
C ALA A 9 -30.03 15.15 13.48
N GLU A 10 -31.24 15.25 14.03
CA GLU A 10 -32.16 14.10 14.12
C GLU A 10 -32.63 13.64 12.73
N LYS A 11 -32.97 14.57 11.83
CA LYS A 11 -33.34 14.25 10.44
C LYS A 11 -32.21 13.52 9.71
N LEU A 12 -30.98 14.03 9.82
CA LEU A 12 -29.80 13.41 9.23
C LEU A 12 -29.57 12.00 9.79
N ARG A 13 -29.72 11.81 11.10
CA ARG A 13 -29.56 10.49 11.72
C ARG A 13 -30.59 9.48 11.22
N ILE A 14 -31.84 9.90 11.08
CA ILE A 14 -32.92 9.06 10.53
C ILE A 14 -32.61 8.71 9.08
N GLU A 15 -32.23 9.69 8.27
CA GLU A 15 -31.80 9.47 6.89
C GLU A 15 -30.65 8.44 6.82
N MET A 16 -29.57 8.63 7.59
CA MET A 16 -28.43 7.71 7.69
C MET A 16 -28.81 6.29 8.10
N SER A 17 -29.83 6.12 8.95
CA SER A 17 -30.31 4.80 9.35
C SER A 17 -31.09 4.08 8.25
N ASN A 18 -31.71 4.84 7.33
CA ASN A 18 -32.47 4.30 6.20
C ASN A 18 -31.59 3.98 4.98
N ILE A 19 -30.38 4.55 4.90
CA ILE A 19 -29.44 4.26 3.81
C ILE A 19 -28.74 2.91 4.04
N SER A 20 -29.06 1.95 3.16
CA SER A 20 -28.43 0.63 3.13
C SER A 20 -26.96 0.69 2.70
N GLY A 21 -26.18 -0.35 3.02
CA GLY A 21 -24.79 -0.45 2.60
C GLY A 21 -24.59 -0.38 1.08
N ALA A 22 -25.52 -0.94 0.30
CA ALA A 22 -25.49 -0.84 -1.16
C ALA A 22 -25.71 0.59 -1.65
N GLN A 23 -26.60 1.35 -1.01
CA GLN A 23 -26.80 2.79 -1.32
C GLN A 23 -25.58 3.62 -0.91
N ARG A 24 -24.93 3.32 0.23
CA ARG A 24 -23.67 3.98 0.62
C ARG A 24 -22.56 3.73 -0.41
N ALA A 25 -22.41 2.48 -0.86
CA ALA A 25 -21.46 2.13 -1.91
C ALA A 25 -21.79 2.84 -3.23
N ALA A 26 -23.07 2.91 -3.60
CA ALA A 26 -23.52 3.63 -4.78
C ALA A 26 -23.20 5.13 -4.74
N VAL A 27 -23.41 5.80 -3.60
CA VAL A 27 -23.02 7.21 -3.38
C VAL A 27 -21.51 7.38 -3.63
N LEU A 28 -20.66 6.53 -3.05
CA LEU A 28 -19.21 6.59 -3.25
C LEU A 28 -18.80 6.36 -4.71
N MET A 29 -19.45 5.43 -5.41
CA MET A 29 -19.20 5.15 -6.82
C MET A 29 -19.56 6.33 -7.72
N LEU A 30 -20.64 7.04 -7.42
CA LEU A 30 -21.03 8.26 -8.14
C LEU A 30 -20.02 9.40 -7.90
N LEU A 31 -19.51 9.54 -6.67
CA LEU A 31 -18.48 10.53 -6.34
C LEU A 31 -17.13 10.26 -7.02
N LEU A 32 -16.78 8.99 -7.21
CA LEU A 32 -15.55 8.56 -7.90
C LEU A 32 -15.55 8.91 -9.39
N GLY A 33 -16.72 9.02 -10.01
CA GLY A 33 -16.89 9.26 -11.44
C GLY A 33 -16.81 7.98 -12.29
N GLU A 34 -17.29 8.08 -13.53
CA GLU A 34 -17.51 6.95 -14.44
C GLU A 34 -16.25 6.10 -14.64
N GLN A 35 -15.10 6.73 -14.88
CA GLN A 35 -13.87 6.03 -15.19
C GLN A 35 -13.42 5.13 -14.02
N GLN A 36 -13.33 5.69 -12.82
CA GLN A 36 -12.87 4.97 -11.62
C GLN A 36 -13.88 3.92 -11.17
N ALA A 37 -15.18 4.25 -11.22
CA ALA A 37 -16.25 3.31 -10.91
C ALA A 37 -16.22 2.09 -11.85
N SER A 38 -15.98 2.30 -13.15
CA SER A 38 -15.91 1.20 -14.12
C SER A 38 -14.78 0.20 -13.82
N GLU A 39 -13.65 0.66 -13.30
CA GLU A 39 -12.54 -0.22 -12.91
C GLU A 39 -12.90 -1.08 -11.68
N ILE A 40 -13.68 -0.54 -10.74
CA ILE A 40 -14.12 -1.26 -9.54
C ILE A 40 -15.17 -2.33 -9.92
N ILE A 41 -16.11 -1.99 -10.80
CA ILE A 41 -17.18 -2.91 -11.25
C ILE A 41 -16.61 -4.21 -11.83
N LYS A 42 -15.46 -4.16 -12.50
CA LYS A 42 -14.79 -5.35 -13.08
C LYS A 42 -14.41 -6.41 -12.05
N PHE A 43 -14.32 -6.05 -10.77
CA PHE A 43 -13.96 -6.97 -9.68
C PHE A 43 -15.18 -7.55 -8.95
N LEU A 44 -16.39 -7.12 -9.30
CA LEU A 44 -17.64 -7.57 -8.67
C LEU A 44 -18.24 -8.76 -9.41
N ASN A 45 -18.92 -9.63 -8.67
CA ASN A 45 -19.70 -10.71 -9.28
C ASN A 45 -21.04 -10.18 -9.86
N PRO A 46 -21.73 -10.94 -10.73
CA PRO A 46 -22.96 -10.47 -11.38
C PRO A 46 -24.08 -10.03 -10.43
N GLN A 47 -24.21 -10.68 -9.26
CA GLN A 47 -25.24 -10.34 -8.27
C GLN A 47 -24.91 -9.01 -7.59
N GLU A 48 -23.64 -8.78 -7.26
CA GLU A 48 -23.15 -7.53 -6.68
C GLU A 48 -23.28 -6.36 -7.65
N VAL A 49 -22.96 -6.57 -8.94
CA VAL A 49 -23.14 -5.56 -9.99
C VAL A 49 -24.61 -5.16 -10.11
N GLN A 50 -25.52 -6.13 -10.08
CA GLN A 50 -26.96 -5.86 -10.15
C GLN A 50 -27.46 -5.09 -8.92
N ALA A 51 -27.03 -5.49 -7.72
CA ALA A 51 -27.40 -4.81 -6.48
C ALA A 51 -26.86 -3.37 -6.42
N LEU A 52 -25.58 -3.19 -6.77
CA LEU A 52 -24.94 -1.88 -6.80
C LEU A 52 -25.52 -0.97 -7.89
N GLY A 53 -25.73 -1.49 -9.09
CA GLY A 53 -26.36 -0.74 -10.18
C GLY A 53 -27.78 -0.30 -9.85
N GLY A 54 -28.58 -1.18 -9.24
CA GLY A 54 -29.91 -0.83 -8.74
C GLY A 54 -29.87 0.28 -7.67
N ALA A 55 -28.90 0.20 -6.76
CA ALA A 55 -28.69 1.23 -5.75
C ALA A 55 -28.23 2.57 -6.37
N MET A 56 -27.36 2.56 -7.39
CA MET A 56 -26.91 3.77 -8.09
C MET A 56 -28.04 4.52 -8.78
N VAL A 57 -29.04 3.81 -9.31
CA VAL A 57 -30.26 4.42 -9.86
C VAL A 57 -31.16 4.99 -8.75
N ALA A 58 -31.23 4.30 -7.60
CA ALA A 58 -32.10 4.68 -6.49
C ALA A 58 -31.56 5.85 -5.63
N VAL A 59 -30.29 6.24 -5.75
CA VAL A 59 -29.60 7.24 -4.91
C VAL A 59 -29.95 8.71 -5.23
N SER A 60 -30.97 8.94 -6.06
CA SER A 60 -31.36 10.29 -6.54
C SER A 60 -31.72 11.32 -5.46
N ASP A 61 -32.09 10.88 -4.24
CA ASP A 61 -32.66 11.74 -3.18
C ASP A 61 -31.81 11.82 -1.89
N VAL A 62 -30.52 11.48 -1.93
CA VAL A 62 -29.65 11.57 -0.75
C VAL A 62 -29.24 13.03 -0.49
N SER A 63 -29.41 13.51 0.74
CA SER A 63 -29.04 14.88 1.13
C SER A 63 -27.51 15.13 1.06
N GLN A 64 -27.09 16.38 0.92
CA GLN A 64 -25.65 16.71 0.89
C GLN A 64 -24.96 16.38 2.21
N GLU A 65 -25.67 16.59 3.32
CA GLU A 65 -25.23 16.24 4.66
C GLU A 65 -25.01 14.72 4.78
N ALA A 66 -25.94 13.93 4.24
CA ALA A 66 -25.81 12.48 4.18
C ALA A 66 -24.62 12.01 3.33
N VAL A 67 -24.38 12.65 2.18
CA VAL A 67 -23.22 12.34 1.32
C VAL A 67 -21.90 12.62 2.06
N ASN A 68 -21.79 13.75 2.76
CA ASN A 68 -20.60 14.10 3.54
C ASN A 68 -20.35 13.11 4.67
N GLU A 69 -21.39 12.72 5.41
CA GLU A 69 -21.27 11.74 6.50
C GLU A 69 -20.79 10.37 5.97
N ILE A 70 -21.34 9.91 4.83
CA ILE A 70 -20.90 8.66 4.18
C ILE A 70 -19.43 8.72 3.78
N LEU A 71 -18.97 9.86 3.25
CA LEU A 71 -17.59 10.07 2.86
C LEU A 71 -16.65 10.05 4.08
N ASP A 72 -17.04 10.74 5.16
CA ASP A 72 -16.26 10.79 6.39
C ASP A 72 -16.15 9.40 7.05
N ASP A 73 -17.25 8.65 7.09
CA ASP A 73 -17.28 7.25 7.54
C ASP A 73 -16.33 6.36 6.71
N PHE A 74 -16.35 6.52 5.39
CA PHE A 74 -15.48 5.77 4.48
C PHE A 74 -14.00 6.09 4.72
N VAL A 75 -13.65 7.38 4.81
CA VAL A 75 -12.27 7.81 5.09
C VAL A 75 -11.83 7.34 6.47
N ALA A 76 -12.68 7.41 7.49
CA ALA A 76 -12.38 6.91 8.83
C ALA A 76 -12.16 5.39 8.83
N THR A 77 -12.95 4.65 8.05
CA THR A 77 -12.81 3.19 7.89
C THR A 77 -11.50 2.82 7.19
N ILE A 78 -11.17 3.51 6.09
CA ILE A 78 -9.89 3.34 5.41
C ILE A 78 -8.74 3.67 6.36
N LYS A 79 -8.80 4.75 7.14
CA LYS A 79 -7.75 5.10 8.11
C LYS A 79 -7.53 4.03 9.19
N LYS A 80 -8.54 3.22 9.52
CA LYS A 80 -8.41 2.10 10.48
C LYS A 80 -7.78 0.87 9.84
N GLN A 81 -8.05 0.60 8.57
CA GLN A 81 -7.49 -0.55 7.84
C GLN A 81 -6.10 -0.25 7.26
N SER A 82 -5.92 0.97 6.76
CA SER A 82 -4.65 1.56 6.43
C SER A 82 -4.00 2.03 7.73
N SER A 83 -3.33 1.11 8.42
CA SER A 83 -2.16 1.49 9.19
C SER A 83 -1.26 2.29 8.24
N LEU A 84 -1.35 3.62 8.31
CA LEU A 84 -0.61 4.60 7.51
C LEU A 84 0.92 4.51 7.73
N GLY A 85 1.41 3.41 8.32
CA GLY A 85 2.79 3.06 8.57
C GLY A 85 3.32 1.87 7.74
N LEU A 86 2.52 1.23 6.87
CA LEU A 86 2.98 0.16 5.98
C LEU A 86 2.40 0.36 4.57
N GLY A 87 3.13 1.05 3.68
CA GLY A 87 2.79 1.10 2.25
C GLY A 87 2.66 2.48 1.59
N THR A 88 2.90 3.58 2.30
CA THR A 88 2.92 4.93 1.69
C THR A 88 4.01 5.04 0.63
N THR A 89 5.18 4.45 0.86
CA THR A 89 6.30 4.45 -0.08
C THR A 89 6.00 3.66 -1.35
N ASP A 90 5.41 2.46 -1.23
CA ASP A 90 5.05 1.61 -2.37
C ASP A 90 3.92 2.21 -3.20
N TYR A 91 2.95 2.84 -2.53
CA TYR A 91 1.90 3.58 -3.22
C TYR A 91 2.47 4.78 -3.98
N VAL A 92 3.32 5.58 -3.33
CA VAL A 92 4.01 6.73 -3.97
C VAL A 92 4.88 6.25 -5.13
N GLU A 93 5.61 5.14 -4.98
CA GLU A 93 6.41 4.55 -6.04
C GLU A 93 5.56 4.13 -7.24
N LYS A 94 4.45 3.41 -7.01
CA LYS A 94 3.52 3.00 -8.07
C LYS A 94 2.87 4.19 -8.78
N VAL A 95 2.52 5.24 -8.04
CA VAL A 95 1.96 6.48 -8.60
C VAL A 95 2.98 7.19 -9.50
N PHE A 96 4.21 7.37 -9.02
CA PHE A 96 5.26 8.03 -9.81
C PHE A 96 5.66 7.20 -11.03
N LYS A 97 5.76 5.87 -10.91
CA LYS A 97 6.01 4.96 -12.05
C LYS A 97 4.90 5.06 -13.10
N ARG A 98 3.63 5.08 -12.70
CA ARG A 98 2.49 5.26 -13.63
C ARG A 98 2.48 6.64 -14.31
N ALA A 99 2.87 7.69 -13.59
CA ALA A 99 2.82 9.06 -14.11
C ALA A 99 4.03 9.43 -14.99
N LEU A 100 5.21 8.89 -14.70
CA LEU A 100 6.48 9.34 -15.30
C LEU A 100 7.21 8.24 -16.09
N GLY A 101 6.82 6.97 -15.95
CA GLY A 101 7.58 5.82 -16.41
C GLY A 101 8.68 5.41 -15.42
N ASP A 102 9.13 4.16 -15.49
CA ASP A 102 10.04 3.57 -14.50
C ASP A 102 11.35 4.35 -14.33
N ASP A 103 12.01 4.75 -15.43
CA ASP A 103 13.32 5.41 -15.40
C ASP A 103 13.27 6.80 -14.73
N LYS A 104 12.24 7.60 -15.06
CA LYS A 104 12.09 8.95 -14.50
C LYS A 104 11.59 8.90 -13.06
N ALA A 105 10.69 7.96 -12.76
CA ALA A 105 10.22 7.73 -11.41
C ALA A 105 11.37 7.35 -10.48
N ALA A 106 12.26 6.44 -10.89
CA ALA A 106 13.42 6.04 -10.08
C ALA A 106 14.34 7.21 -9.72
N SER A 107 14.64 8.09 -10.69
CA SER A 107 15.48 9.28 -10.47
C SER A 107 14.86 10.28 -9.49
N VAL A 108 13.54 10.49 -9.58
CA VAL A 108 12.80 11.43 -8.73
C VAL A 108 12.59 10.85 -7.33
N LEU A 109 12.16 9.59 -7.23
CA LEU A 109 11.94 8.89 -5.97
C LEU A 109 13.24 8.72 -5.19
N GLY A 110 14.37 8.46 -5.85
CA GLY A 110 15.68 8.37 -5.22
C GLY A 110 16.18 9.68 -4.59
N ARG A 111 15.61 10.83 -4.99
CA ARG A 111 15.92 12.15 -4.39
C ARG A 111 14.97 12.53 -3.25
N ILE A 112 13.78 11.95 -3.21
CA ILE A 112 12.67 12.33 -2.31
C ILE A 112 12.57 11.37 -1.12
N LEU A 113 12.91 10.09 -1.30
CA LEU A 113 12.83 9.07 -0.27
C LEU A 113 14.22 8.85 0.35
N PRO A 114 14.51 9.41 1.55
CA PRO A 114 15.78 9.16 2.21
C PRO A 114 15.79 7.71 2.70
N GLY A 115 16.74 6.90 2.22
CA GLY A 115 17.00 5.54 2.77
C GLY A 115 16.93 4.37 1.79
N GLN A 116 16.74 4.59 0.49
CA GLN A 116 16.61 3.50 -0.51
C GLN A 116 17.94 2.88 -0.97
N SER A 117 19.05 3.07 -0.24
CA SER A 117 20.29 2.32 -0.53
C SER A 117 20.17 0.83 -0.21
N THR A 118 19.11 0.40 0.50
CA THR A 118 18.88 -0.99 0.92
C THR A 118 18.02 -1.81 -0.04
N LYS A 119 17.25 -1.19 -0.96
CA LYS A 119 16.36 -1.94 -1.88
C LYS A 119 17.10 -2.83 -2.88
N GLY A 120 18.34 -2.50 -3.23
CA GLY A 120 19.17 -3.38 -4.08
C GLY A 120 19.51 -4.73 -3.43
N LEU A 121 19.41 -4.82 -2.10
CA LEU A 121 19.72 -6.01 -1.31
C LEU A 121 18.48 -6.82 -0.91
N GLU A 122 17.25 -6.32 -1.17
CA GLU A 122 16.02 -7.06 -0.88
C GLU A 122 15.91 -8.36 -1.69
N ILE A 123 16.52 -8.41 -2.88
CA ILE A 123 16.59 -9.63 -3.69
C ILE A 123 17.31 -10.77 -2.95
N LEU A 124 18.22 -10.44 -2.04
CA LEU A 124 18.95 -11.43 -1.24
C LEU A 124 18.07 -12.18 -0.26
N GLN A 125 16.94 -11.62 0.16
CA GLN A 125 15.98 -12.30 1.05
C GLN A 125 15.31 -13.50 0.38
N TRP A 126 15.30 -13.54 -0.95
CA TRP A 126 14.65 -14.58 -1.75
C TRP A 126 15.64 -15.59 -2.33
N MET A 127 16.94 -15.40 -2.09
CA MET A 127 18.01 -16.26 -2.59
C MET A 127 18.45 -17.25 -1.52
N ASP A 128 18.82 -18.46 -1.94
CA ASP A 128 19.46 -19.41 -1.04
C ASP A 128 20.91 -19.00 -0.72
N ALA A 129 21.40 -19.43 0.45
CA ALA A 129 22.73 -19.05 0.94
C ALA A 129 23.87 -19.38 -0.02
N ARG A 130 23.74 -20.45 -0.82
CA ARG A 130 24.77 -20.85 -1.79
C ARG A 130 24.81 -19.89 -2.97
N SER A 131 23.64 -19.52 -3.51
CA SER A 131 23.51 -18.52 -4.57
C SER A 131 24.06 -17.16 -4.14
N ILE A 132 23.82 -16.75 -2.90
CA ILE A 132 24.38 -15.51 -2.34
C ILE A 132 25.91 -15.60 -2.24
N ALA A 133 26.44 -16.70 -1.70
CA ALA A 133 27.89 -16.91 -1.58
C ALA A 133 28.59 -16.90 -2.94
N ASP A 134 28.01 -17.58 -3.95
CA ASP A 134 28.55 -17.62 -5.30
C ASP A 134 28.56 -16.24 -5.97
N MET A 135 27.59 -15.38 -5.64
CA MET A 135 27.52 -14.01 -6.14
C MET A 135 28.57 -13.10 -5.50
N ILE A 136 28.87 -13.25 -4.20
CA ILE A 136 29.72 -12.31 -3.45
C ILE A 136 31.16 -12.80 -3.24
N LYS A 137 31.51 -14.04 -3.62
CA LYS A 137 32.85 -14.61 -3.39
C LYS A 137 34.01 -13.86 -4.06
N THR A 138 33.73 -13.09 -5.11
CA THR A 138 34.73 -12.28 -5.83
C THR A 138 34.73 -10.82 -5.41
N GLU A 139 33.83 -10.43 -4.51
CA GLU A 139 33.70 -9.06 -4.04
C GLU A 139 34.76 -8.71 -2.99
N HIS A 140 35.00 -7.41 -2.81
CA HIS A 140 35.90 -6.93 -1.76
C HIS A 140 35.36 -7.31 -0.37
N PRO A 141 36.19 -7.71 0.61
CA PRO A 141 35.73 -8.14 1.94
C PRO A 141 34.78 -7.16 2.66
N GLN A 142 34.95 -5.85 2.42
CA GLN A 142 34.05 -4.81 2.93
C GLN A 142 32.63 -4.89 2.34
N VAL A 143 32.51 -5.18 1.04
CA VAL A 143 31.21 -5.33 0.36
C VAL A 143 30.51 -6.58 0.88
N THR A 144 31.25 -7.68 1.02
CA THR A 144 30.75 -8.92 1.61
C THR A 144 30.25 -8.71 3.04
N ALA A 145 30.97 -7.95 3.87
CA ALA A 145 30.53 -7.62 5.23
C ALA A 145 29.23 -6.80 5.27
N ILE A 146 29.10 -5.80 4.39
CA ILE A 146 27.86 -5.01 4.28
C ILE A 146 26.69 -5.88 3.84
N ILE A 147 26.92 -6.82 2.91
CA ILE A 147 25.87 -7.73 2.46
C ILE A 147 25.44 -8.65 3.61
N LEU A 148 26.39 -9.25 4.34
CA LEU A 148 26.11 -10.11 5.48
C LEU A 148 25.37 -9.40 6.61
N SER A 149 25.64 -8.11 6.86
CA SER A 149 24.98 -7.34 7.92
C SER A 149 23.50 -7.02 7.64
N VAL A 150 23.05 -7.22 6.40
CA VAL A 150 21.65 -7.01 5.97
C VAL A 150 20.86 -8.33 5.89
N LEU A 151 21.53 -9.48 5.94
CA LEU A 151 20.89 -10.80 5.93
C LEU A 151 20.40 -11.20 7.33
N ASP A 152 19.41 -12.08 7.38
CA ASP A 152 19.03 -12.75 8.63
C ASP A 152 20.21 -13.56 9.18
N HIS A 153 20.39 -13.54 10.50
CA HIS A 153 21.53 -14.17 11.20
C HIS A 153 21.78 -15.63 10.76
N GLN A 154 20.71 -16.40 10.55
CA GLN A 154 20.81 -17.79 10.11
C GLN A 154 21.34 -17.90 8.67
N VAL A 155 20.81 -17.09 7.74
CA VAL A 155 21.23 -17.07 6.35
C VAL A 155 22.66 -16.55 6.23
N ALA A 156 23.02 -15.50 6.98
CA ALA A 156 24.40 -14.98 7.02
C ALA A 156 25.41 -16.04 7.48
N ALA A 157 25.08 -16.81 8.52
CA ALA A 157 25.92 -17.92 9.00
C ALA A 157 26.08 -19.02 7.94
N ASP A 158 24.99 -19.35 7.24
CA ASP A 158 25.01 -20.34 6.16
C ASP A 158 25.84 -19.84 4.96
N VAL A 159 25.73 -18.56 4.59
CA VAL A 159 26.55 -17.93 3.53
C VAL A 159 28.03 -17.97 3.89
N LEU A 160 28.40 -17.65 5.14
CA LEU A 160 29.79 -17.72 5.61
C LEU A 160 30.41 -19.11 5.44
N ASN A 161 29.63 -20.18 5.63
CA ASN A 161 30.10 -21.56 5.44
C ASN A 161 30.45 -21.89 3.98
N PHE A 162 29.89 -21.17 3.02
CA PHE A 162 30.17 -21.34 1.59
C PHE A 162 31.29 -20.43 1.06
N LEU A 163 31.74 -19.44 1.85
CA LEU A 163 32.86 -18.57 1.48
C LEU A 163 34.23 -19.23 1.75
N PRO A 164 35.31 -18.84 1.04
CA PRO A 164 36.66 -19.38 1.27
C PRO A 164 37.16 -19.13 2.70
N GLU A 165 37.69 -20.16 3.38
CA GLU A 165 38.11 -20.10 4.79
C GLU A 165 39.10 -18.96 5.08
N ASP A 166 40.01 -18.67 4.15
CA ASP A 166 41.04 -17.64 4.30
C ASP A 166 40.47 -16.22 4.42
N THR A 167 39.28 -15.97 3.86
CA THR A 167 38.64 -14.64 3.84
C THR A 167 37.66 -14.42 4.99
N ARG A 168 37.16 -15.50 5.61
CA ARG A 168 36.13 -15.43 6.66
C ARG A 168 36.54 -14.57 7.86
N PRO A 169 37.76 -14.69 8.43
CA PRO A 169 38.15 -13.88 9.59
C PRO A 169 38.12 -12.37 9.29
N GLU A 170 38.56 -12.00 8.09
CA GLU A 170 38.64 -10.61 7.63
C GLU A 170 37.25 -10.00 7.38
N ILE A 171 36.30 -10.82 6.95
CA ILE A 171 34.90 -10.42 6.74
C ILE A 171 34.18 -10.28 8.09
N ILE A 172 34.31 -11.27 8.98
CA ILE A 172 33.68 -11.27 10.30
C ILE A 172 34.11 -10.06 11.13
N GLN A 173 35.38 -9.65 11.04
CA GLN A 173 35.88 -8.47 11.76
C GLN A 173 35.20 -7.15 11.32
N ARG A 174 34.60 -7.12 10.13
CA ARG A 174 34.01 -5.92 9.51
C ARG A 174 32.49 -5.85 9.60
N VAL A 175 31.84 -6.92 10.04
CA VAL A 175 30.40 -6.98 10.33
C VAL A 175 30.15 -6.37 11.71
#